data_AF-A0A1F6DD87-F1
#
_entry.id   AF-A0A1F6DD87-F1
#
_cell.length_a   1.000
_cell.length_b   1.000
_cell.length_c   1.000
_cell.angle_alpha   90.00
_cell.angle_beta   90.00
_cell.angle_gamma   90.00
#
_symmetry.space_group_name_H-M   'P 1'
#
loop_
_entity.id
_entity.type
_entity.pdbx_description
1 polymer ?
#
loop_
_entity_poly.entity_id
_entity_poly.type
_entity_poly.pdbx_seq_one_letter_code
_entity_poly.pdbx_strand_id
1 'polypeptide(L)'
;MSNLFEGVLAFIGIGVLVLVLYYIYDLIHERKCRTKAQFIASACYNLQSEIAKIADDPFLGKDLMASVAAIRKEISLYLESFRQNSVRSSLLVHTGKSLQRRAQCTLASAQTDIEVRTAMCEEYTHLLPIVAEAIEEALLKEDSLAAKHWHTLGLASSDVKGGGIFYAHFLIKLLHHTYC
;
A
#
# COMPACT_ATOMS: atom_id res chain seq x y z
N MET A 1 -32.56 -55.12 36.77
CA MET A 1 -31.66 -54.77 35.64
C MET A 1 -32.03 -53.44 34.96
N SER A 2 -32.77 -52.55 35.62
CA SER A 2 -33.33 -51.31 35.02
C SER A 2 -32.38 -50.10 35.06
N ASN A 3 -31.57 -49.94 36.11
CA ASN A 3 -30.79 -48.70 36.33
C ASN A 3 -29.62 -48.50 35.33
N LEU A 4 -29.11 -49.58 34.73
CA LEU A 4 -27.97 -49.49 33.80
C LEU A 4 -28.41 -49.00 32.41
N PHE A 5 -29.66 -49.27 32.02
CA PHE A 5 -30.22 -48.89 30.74
C PHE A 5 -30.62 -47.40 30.70
N GLU A 6 -31.15 -46.89 31.82
CA GLU A 6 -31.44 -45.45 32.01
C GLU A 6 -30.17 -44.59 31.98
N GLY A 7 -29.07 -45.07 32.58
CA GLY A 7 -27.78 -44.37 32.54
C GLY A 7 -27.20 -44.24 31.13
N VAL A 8 -27.32 -45.29 30.30
CA VAL A 8 -26.84 -45.27 28.91
C VAL A 8 -27.69 -44.34 28.03
N LEU A 9 -29.03 -44.36 28.20
CA LEU A 9 -29.93 -43.45 27.48
C LEU A 9 -29.68 -41.98 27.85
N ALA A 10 -29.43 -41.68 29.12
CA ALA A 10 -29.08 -40.33 29.56
C ALA A 10 -27.73 -39.86 28.96
N PHE A 11 -26.73 -40.74 28.88
CA PHE A 11 -25.42 -40.42 28.30
C PHE A 11 -25.50 -40.14 26.79
N ILE A 12 -26.29 -40.94 26.05
CA ILE A 12 -26.59 -40.69 24.63
C ILE A 12 -27.34 -39.36 24.47
N GLY A 13 -28.33 -39.09 25.32
CA GLY A 13 -29.08 -37.83 25.31
C GLY A 13 -28.18 -36.61 25.51
N ILE A 14 -27.22 -36.67 26.44
CA ILE A 14 -26.23 -35.61 26.66
C ILE A 14 -25.30 -35.47 25.44
N GLY A 15 -24.82 -36.58 24.88
CA GLY A 15 -23.95 -36.55 23.70
C GLY A 15 -24.62 -35.92 22.47
N VAL A 16 -25.88 -36.29 22.21
CA VAL A 16 -26.69 -35.69 21.14
C VAL A 16 -26.95 -34.21 21.42
N LEU A 17 -27.23 -33.82 22.67
CA LEU A 17 -27.43 -32.43 23.05
C LEU A 17 -26.17 -31.58 22.79
N VAL A 18 -24.98 -32.07 23.15
CA VAL A 18 -23.71 -31.38 22.90
C VAL A 18 -23.46 -31.21 21.40
N LEU A 19 -23.73 -32.24 20.59
CA LEU A 19 -23.62 -32.17 19.12
C LEU A 19 -24.58 -31.13 18.54
N VAL A 20 -25.82 -31.09 19.01
CA VAL A 20 -26.81 -30.10 18.56
C VAL A 20 -26.40 -28.69 18.95
N LEU A 21 -25.93 -28.48 20.18
CA LEU A 21 -25.44 -27.17 20.64
C LEU A 21 -24.20 -26.72 19.84
N TYR A 22 -23.27 -27.62 19.56
CA TYR A 22 -22.11 -27.34 18.71
C TYR A 22 -22.53 -26.94 17.29
N TYR A 23 -23.49 -27.66 16.70
CA TYR A 23 -24.02 -27.35 15.37
C TYR A 23 -24.72 -25.98 15.33
N ILE A 24 -25.55 -25.65 16.33
CA ILE A 24 -26.21 -24.33 16.43
C ILE A 24 -25.17 -23.22 16.60
N TYR A 25 -24.15 -23.45 17.43
CA TYR A 25 -23.04 -22.51 17.60
C TYR A 25 -22.32 -22.27 16.27
N ASP A 26 -21.98 -23.33 15.53
CA ASP A 26 -21.31 -23.24 14.23
C ASP A 26 -22.15 -22.46 13.22
N LEU A 27 -23.47 -22.72 13.17
CA LEU A 27 -24.43 -21.98 12.33
C LEU A 27 -24.48 -20.48 12.64
N ILE A 28 -24.55 -20.11 13.91
CA ILE A 28 -24.58 -18.71 14.34
C ILE A 28 -23.23 -18.03 14.09
N HIS A 29 -22.14 -18.73 14.40
CA HIS A 29 -20.79 -18.24 14.22
C HIS A 29 -20.49 -17.99 12.73
N GLU A 30 -20.83 -18.94 11.87
CA GLU A 30 -20.61 -18.84 10.42
C GLU A 30 -21.43 -17.69 9.81
N ARG A 31 -22.69 -17.50 10.25
CA ARG A 31 -23.49 -16.32 9.83
C ARG A 31 -22.80 -15.01 10.21
N LYS A 32 -22.32 -14.88 11.44
CA LYS A 32 -21.57 -13.67 11.89
C LYS A 32 -20.28 -13.47 11.09
N CYS A 33 -19.55 -14.56 10.82
CA CYS A 33 -18.34 -14.52 10.01
C CYS A 33 -18.64 -14.08 8.58
N ARG A 34 -19.74 -14.54 7.99
CA ARG A 34 -20.14 -14.16 6.63
C ARG A 34 -20.44 -12.66 6.52
N THR A 35 -21.17 -12.08 7.48
CA THR A 35 -21.42 -10.63 7.52
C THR A 35 -20.12 -9.84 7.67
N LYS A 36 -19.19 -10.29 8.52
CA LYS A 36 -17.87 -9.66 8.66
C LYS A 36 -17.05 -9.76 7.37
N ALA A 37 -17.05 -10.92 6.71
CA ALA A 37 -16.35 -11.13 5.45
C ALA A 37 -16.89 -10.22 4.34
N GLN A 38 -18.21 -10.01 4.28
CA GLN A 38 -18.84 -9.05 3.36
C GLN A 38 -18.34 -7.61 3.57
N PHE A 39 -18.30 -7.16 4.83
CA PHE A 39 -17.78 -5.83 5.15
C PHE A 39 -16.32 -5.67 4.74
N ILE A 40 -15.48 -6.68 5.05
CA ILE A 40 -14.06 -6.67 4.67
C ILE A 40 -13.91 -6.71 3.14
N ALA A 41 -14.70 -7.51 2.43
CA ALA A 41 -14.69 -7.55 0.97
C ALA A 41 -15.04 -6.18 0.37
N SER A 42 -16.06 -5.49 0.89
CA SER A 42 -16.38 -4.12 0.47
C SER A 42 -15.23 -3.15 0.70
N ALA A 43 -14.56 -3.22 1.86
CA ALA A 43 -13.38 -2.40 2.12
C ALA A 43 -12.22 -2.73 1.15
N CYS A 44 -12.01 -4.01 0.84
CA CYS A 44 -11.01 -4.44 -0.14
C CYS A 44 -11.33 -3.95 -1.56
N TYR A 45 -12.60 -3.89 -1.98
CA TYR A 45 -13.00 -3.28 -3.26
C TYR A 45 -12.63 -1.80 -3.33
N ASN A 46 -12.90 -1.04 -2.27
CA ASN A 46 -12.54 0.38 -2.22
C ASN A 46 -11.03 0.57 -2.29
N LEU A 47 -10.27 -0.21 -1.52
CA LEU A 47 -8.81 -0.18 -1.54
C LEU A 47 -8.25 -0.57 -2.92
N GLN A 48 -8.84 -1.56 -3.60
CA GLN A 48 -8.42 -1.93 -4.95
C GLN A 48 -8.53 -0.76 -5.93
N SER A 49 -9.60 0.02 -5.84
CA SER A 49 -9.84 1.21 -6.66
C SER A 49 -8.82 2.31 -6.36
N GLU A 50 -8.54 2.58 -5.08
CA GLU A 50 -7.55 3.59 -4.68
C GLU A 50 -6.13 3.20 -5.08
N ILE A 51 -5.75 1.94 -4.86
CA ILE A 51 -4.46 1.38 -5.27
C ILE A 51 -4.29 1.44 -6.80
N ALA A 52 -5.36 1.22 -7.57
CA ALA A 52 -5.31 1.34 -9.02
C ALA A 52 -5.01 2.78 -9.48
N LYS A 53 -5.57 3.80 -8.82
CA LYS A 53 -5.30 5.21 -9.13
C LYS A 53 -3.83 5.58 -8.91
N ILE A 54 -3.23 5.06 -7.85
CA ILE A 54 -1.84 5.36 -7.47
C ILE A 54 -0.83 4.56 -8.29
N ALA A 55 -1.19 3.37 -8.77
CA ALA A 55 -0.29 2.53 -9.56
C ALA A 55 0.19 3.19 -10.85
N ASP A 56 -0.59 4.12 -11.39
CA ASP A 56 -0.29 4.84 -12.64
C ASP A 56 0.35 6.23 -12.39
N ASP A 57 0.65 6.58 -11.13
CA ASP A 57 1.23 7.87 -10.78
C ASP A 57 2.72 7.96 -11.20
N PRO A 58 3.14 9.00 -11.94
CA PRO A 58 4.50 9.13 -12.45
C PRO A 58 5.56 9.37 -11.36
N PHE A 59 5.15 9.80 -10.17
CA PHE A 59 6.06 10.02 -9.05
C PHE A 59 6.22 8.78 -8.17
N LEU A 60 5.40 7.75 -8.33
CA LEU A 60 5.51 6.55 -7.49
C LEU A 60 6.89 5.89 -7.62
N GLY A 61 7.60 5.73 -6.50
CA GLY A 61 8.91 5.10 -6.47
C GLY A 61 8.88 3.64 -6.95
N LYS A 62 9.93 3.19 -7.66
CA LYS A 62 10.02 1.84 -8.26
C LYS A 62 9.78 0.70 -7.24
N ASP A 63 10.29 0.84 -6.02
CA ASP A 63 10.12 -0.17 -4.95
C ASP A 63 8.66 -0.23 -4.45
N LEU A 64 8.00 0.92 -4.39
CA LEU A 64 6.59 1.03 -4.03
C LEU A 64 5.69 0.55 -5.17
N MET A 65 6.05 0.77 -6.44
CA MET A 65 5.32 0.22 -7.59
C MET A 65 5.17 -1.30 -7.50
N ALA A 66 6.26 -2.01 -7.18
CA ALA A 66 6.23 -3.46 -7.02
C ALA A 66 5.32 -3.89 -5.86
N SER A 67 5.39 -3.18 -4.74
CA SER A 67 4.56 -3.42 -3.55
C SER A 67 3.07 -3.16 -3.81
N VAL A 68 2.75 -2.08 -4.53
CA VAL A 68 1.41 -1.70 -4.98
C VAL A 68 0.84 -2.74 -5.95
N ALA A 69 1.65 -3.22 -6.90
CA ALA A 69 1.24 -4.28 -7.83
C ALA A 69 0.97 -5.61 -7.11
N ALA A 70 1.85 -6.00 -6.17
CA ALA A 70 1.68 -7.21 -5.37
C ALA A 70 0.39 -7.17 -4.55
N ILE A 71 0.16 -6.08 -3.80
CA ILE A 71 -1.04 -5.96 -2.95
C ILE A 71 -2.33 -5.90 -3.79
N ARG A 72 -2.30 -5.25 -4.97
CA ARG A 72 -3.42 -5.24 -5.93
C ARG A 72 -3.77 -6.66 -6.38
N LYS A 73 -2.76 -7.49 -6.69
CA LYS A 73 -2.96 -8.89 -7.07
C LYS A 73 -3.56 -9.69 -5.92
N GLU A 74 -3.05 -9.53 -4.71
CA GLU A 74 -3.56 -10.22 -3.52
C GLU A 74 -5.02 -9.84 -3.20
N ILE A 75 -5.39 -8.56 -3.33
CA ILE A 75 -6.78 -8.11 -3.19
C ILE A 75 -7.68 -8.79 -4.24
N SER A 76 -7.22 -8.87 -5.48
CA SER A 76 -7.99 -9.51 -6.57
C SER A 76 -8.25 -10.99 -6.26
N LEU A 77 -7.22 -11.72 -5.82
CA LEU A 77 -7.34 -13.14 -5.43
C LEU A 77 -8.26 -13.34 -4.22
N TYR A 78 -8.19 -12.45 -3.23
CA TYR A 78 -9.07 -12.49 -2.08
C TYR A 78 -10.54 -12.27 -2.46
N LEU A 79 -10.82 -11.27 -3.30
CA LEU A 79 -12.17 -10.96 -3.77
C LEU A 79 -12.75 -12.08 -4.63
N GLU A 80 -11.91 -12.72 -5.45
CA GLU A 80 -12.31 -13.90 -6.22
C GLU A 80 -12.65 -15.09 -5.33
N SER A 81 -11.82 -15.37 -4.32
CA SER A 81 -12.08 -16.41 -3.31
C SER A 81 -13.37 -16.15 -2.52
N PHE A 82 -13.62 -14.87 -2.18
CA PHE A 82 -14.86 -14.45 -1.53
C PHE A 82 -16.09 -14.67 -2.45
N ARG A 83 -15.99 -14.32 -3.73
CA ARG A 83 -17.08 -14.46 -4.71
C ARG A 83 -17.46 -15.91 -4.97
N GLN A 84 -16.45 -16.79 -5.05
CA GLN A 84 -16.65 -18.22 -5.32
C GLN A 84 -17.18 -18.99 -4.09
N ASN A 85 -17.22 -18.37 -2.90
CA ASN A 85 -17.48 -19.04 -1.62
C ASN A 85 -16.62 -20.32 -1.43
N SER A 86 -15.43 -20.35 -2.03
CA SER A 86 -14.54 -21.53 -2.03
C SER A 86 -13.80 -21.72 -0.70
N VAL A 87 -13.96 -20.78 0.23
CA VAL A 87 -13.26 -20.71 1.51
C VAL A 87 -14.25 -20.44 2.65
N ARG A 88 -14.05 -21.09 3.81
CA ARG A 88 -14.83 -20.84 5.03
C ARG A 88 -14.80 -19.36 5.43
N SER A 89 -15.94 -18.83 5.88
CA SER A 89 -16.08 -17.40 6.17
C SER A 89 -15.12 -16.94 7.27
N SER A 90 -14.82 -17.80 8.25
CA SER A 90 -13.86 -17.51 9.31
C SER A 90 -12.44 -17.26 8.80
N LEU A 91 -11.98 -18.02 7.81
CA LEU A 91 -10.67 -17.83 7.19
C LEU A 91 -10.63 -16.56 6.32
N LEU A 92 -11.71 -16.29 5.58
CA LEU A 92 -11.86 -15.05 4.80
C LEU A 92 -11.77 -13.81 5.71
N VAL A 93 -12.39 -13.84 6.89
CA VAL A 93 -12.28 -12.74 7.86
C VAL A 93 -10.85 -12.52 8.33
N HIS A 94 -10.10 -13.59 8.63
CA HIS A 94 -8.73 -13.47 9.12
C HIS A 94 -7.78 -12.95 8.02
N THR A 95 -7.79 -13.61 6.86
CA THR A 95 -6.96 -13.23 5.71
C THR A 95 -7.31 -11.84 5.21
N GLY A 96 -8.60 -11.53 5.10
CA GLY A 96 -9.10 -10.23 4.64
C GLY A 96 -8.70 -9.09 5.57
N LYS A 97 -8.73 -9.27 6.91
CA LYS A 97 -8.25 -8.23 7.85
C LYS A 97 -6.76 -7.94 7.71
N SER A 98 -5.94 -8.99 7.59
CA SER A 98 -4.50 -8.81 7.40
C SER A 98 -4.20 -8.11 6.07
N LEU A 99 -4.89 -8.54 5.01
CA LEU A 99 -4.79 -7.95 3.68
C LEU A 99 -5.24 -6.48 3.67
N GLN A 100 -6.38 -6.16 4.28
CA GLN A 100 -6.89 -4.79 4.39
C GLN A 100 -5.87 -3.88 5.08
N ARG A 101 -5.28 -4.31 6.20
CA ARG A 101 -4.25 -3.52 6.90
C ARG A 101 -3.02 -3.30 6.03
N ARG A 102 -2.48 -4.35 5.41
CA ARG A 102 -1.32 -4.22 4.52
C ARG A 102 -1.62 -3.29 3.35
N ALA A 103 -2.79 -3.42 2.73
CA ALA A 103 -3.24 -2.54 1.65
C ALA A 103 -3.35 -1.07 2.08
N GLN A 104 -3.91 -0.81 3.27
CA GLN A 104 -3.97 0.55 3.83
C GLN A 104 -2.57 1.12 4.09
N CYS A 105 -1.66 0.34 4.65
CA CYS A 105 -0.29 0.76 4.87
C CYS A 105 0.44 1.04 3.55
N THR A 106 0.35 0.13 2.57
CA THR A 106 0.96 0.31 1.25
C THR A 106 0.41 1.56 0.55
N LEU A 107 -0.91 1.77 0.62
CA LEU A 107 -1.57 2.94 0.06
C LEU A 107 -1.04 4.24 0.69
N ALA A 108 -1.04 4.30 2.03
CA ALA A 108 -0.55 5.48 2.75
C ALA A 108 0.92 5.76 2.44
N SER A 109 1.78 4.74 2.45
CA SER A 109 3.20 4.88 2.09
C SER A 109 3.39 5.37 0.65
N ALA A 110 2.60 4.87 -0.29
CA ALA A 110 2.65 5.31 -1.68
C ALA A 110 2.17 6.76 -1.85
N GLN A 111 1.11 7.16 -1.15
CA GLN A 111 0.61 8.55 -1.14
C GLN A 111 1.66 9.50 -0.58
N THR A 112 2.25 9.19 0.57
CA THR A 112 3.31 10.01 1.16
C THR A 112 4.54 10.09 0.24
N ASP A 113 4.95 9.00 -0.40
CA ASP A 113 6.07 9.01 -1.35
C ASP A 113 5.77 9.93 -2.55
N ILE A 114 4.56 9.87 -3.10
CA ILE A 114 4.11 10.75 -4.20
C ILE A 114 4.09 12.21 -3.75
N GLU A 115 3.50 12.50 -2.59
CA GLU A 115 3.41 13.87 -2.04
C GLU A 115 4.80 14.49 -1.85
N VAL A 116 5.72 13.75 -1.24
CA VAL A 116 7.10 14.21 -1.00
C VAL A 116 7.82 14.48 -2.32
N ARG A 117 7.75 13.55 -3.27
CA ARG A 117 8.41 13.71 -4.58
C ARG A 117 7.79 14.83 -5.40
N THR A 118 6.48 15.03 -5.31
CA THR A 118 5.77 16.13 -5.97
C THR A 118 6.27 17.47 -5.42
N ALA A 119 6.30 17.65 -4.09
CA ALA A 119 6.80 18.86 -3.46
C ALA A 119 8.27 19.15 -3.82
N MET A 120 9.11 18.11 -3.87
CA MET A 120 10.51 18.24 -4.31
C MET A 120 10.63 18.64 -5.77
N CYS A 121 9.76 18.11 -6.65
CA CYS A 121 9.71 18.49 -8.06
C CYS A 121 9.27 19.95 -8.25
N GLU A 122 8.28 20.40 -7.49
CA GLU A 122 7.84 21.79 -7.50
C GLU A 122 8.96 22.73 -7.04
N GLU A 123 9.62 22.42 -5.92
CA GLU A 123 10.73 23.22 -5.43
C GLU A 123 11.92 23.23 -6.40
N TYR A 124 12.25 22.07 -6.99
CA TYR A 124 13.29 21.98 -8.02
C TYR A 124 12.97 22.89 -9.21
N THR A 125 11.74 22.82 -9.71
CA THR A 125 11.29 23.61 -10.87
C THR A 125 11.36 25.11 -10.58
N HIS A 126 11.06 25.51 -9.34
CA HIS A 126 11.16 26.90 -8.91
C HIS A 126 12.62 27.40 -8.79
N LEU A 127 13.52 26.60 -8.23
CA LEU A 127 14.91 27.00 -8.00
C LEU A 127 15.79 26.89 -9.25
N LEU A 128 15.46 25.98 -10.18
CA LEU A 128 16.23 25.72 -11.40
C LEU A 128 16.61 27.00 -12.18
N PRO A 129 15.68 27.90 -12.55
CA PRO A 129 16.04 29.08 -13.33
C PRO A 129 16.98 30.03 -12.58
N ILE A 130 16.76 30.22 -11.27
CA ILE A 130 17.56 31.12 -10.43
C ILE A 130 19.01 30.63 -10.34
N VAL A 131 19.18 29.33 -10.08
CA VAL A 131 20.51 28.71 -10.01
C VAL A 131 21.18 28.68 -11.37
N ALA A 132 20.43 28.43 -12.44
CA ALA A 132 20.97 28.40 -13.79
C ALA A 132 21.56 29.77 -14.17
N GLU A 133 20.82 30.85 -13.94
CA GLU A 133 21.29 32.22 -14.20
C GLU A 133 22.56 32.54 -13.39
N ALA A 134 22.59 32.19 -12.10
CA ALA A 134 23.75 32.45 -11.25
C ALA A 134 25.00 31.64 -11.67
N ILE A 135 24.83 30.40 -12.16
CA ILE A 135 25.92 29.59 -12.71
C ILE A 135 26.40 30.16 -14.06
N GLU A 136 25.51 30.63 -14.92
CA GLU A 136 25.88 31.30 -16.18
C GLU A 136 26.70 32.57 -15.92
N GLU A 137 26.32 33.38 -14.93
CA GLU A 137 27.12 34.54 -14.52
C GLU A 137 28.50 34.15 -13.98
N ALA A 138 28.59 33.06 -13.21
CA ALA A 138 29.86 32.54 -12.70
C ALA A 138 30.76 32.01 -13.83
N LEU A 139 30.18 31.39 -14.85
CA LEU A 139 30.89 30.96 -16.06
C LEU A 139 31.50 32.14 -16.82
N LEU A 140 30.77 33.25 -16.94
CA LEU A 140 31.28 34.48 -17.55
C LEU A 140 32.45 35.10 -16.77
N LYS A 141 32.55 34.80 -15.47
CA LYS A 141 33.65 35.22 -14.58
C LYS A 141 34.81 34.21 -14.53
N GLU A 142 34.81 33.22 -15.42
CA GLU A 142 35.81 32.15 -15.49
C GLU A 142 35.94 31.31 -14.19
N ASP A 143 34.85 31.13 -13.44
CA ASP A 143 34.83 30.21 -12.30
C ASP A 143 35.02 28.76 -12.78
N SER A 144 36.17 28.19 -12.41
CA SER A 144 36.56 26.81 -12.73
C SER A 144 35.56 25.73 -12.27
N LEU A 145 34.74 26.02 -11.24
CA LEU A 145 33.75 25.08 -10.70
C LEU A 145 32.38 25.20 -11.38
N ALA A 146 32.06 26.36 -11.94
CA ALA A 146 30.75 26.63 -12.55
C ALA A 146 30.45 25.70 -13.73
N ALA A 147 31.45 25.38 -14.56
CA ALA A 147 31.31 24.45 -15.68
C ALA A 147 30.95 23.03 -15.22
N LYS A 148 31.54 22.58 -14.10
CA LYS A 148 31.24 21.28 -13.51
C LYS A 148 29.82 21.25 -12.92
N HIS A 149 29.41 22.31 -12.24
CA HIS A 149 28.08 22.42 -11.67
C HIS A 149 26.99 22.49 -12.75
N TRP A 150 27.22 23.22 -13.85
CA TRP A 150 26.32 23.28 -15.00
C TRP A 150 26.08 21.90 -15.61
N HIS A 151 27.15 21.14 -15.87
CA HIS A 151 27.05 19.79 -16.40
C HIS A 151 26.30 18.84 -15.44
N THR A 152 26.57 18.95 -14.14
CA THR A 152 25.92 18.11 -13.11
C THR A 152 24.42 18.42 -13.00
N LEU A 153 24.03 19.70 -13.11
CA LEU A 153 22.64 20.14 -13.13
C LEU A 153 21.89 19.63 -14.36
N GLY A 154 22.54 19.66 -15.53
CA GLY A 154 21.98 19.09 -16.76
C GLY A 154 21.70 17.59 -16.67
N LEU A 155 22.62 16.82 -16.06
CA LEU A 155 22.41 15.40 -15.80
C LEU A 155 21.24 15.16 -14.81
N ALA A 156 21.18 15.92 -13.71
CA ALA A 156 20.10 15.78 -12.73
C ALA A 156 18.71 16.14 -13.30
N SER A 157 18.66 17.10 -14.22
CA SER A 157 17.43 17.51 -14.93
C SER A 157 16.85 16.40 -15.82
N SER A 158 17.63 15.38 -16.18
CA SER A 158 17.15 14.24 -16.97
C SER A 158 16.47 13.16 -16.12
N ASP A 159 16.61 13.22 -14.79
CA ASP A 159 16.14 12.20 -13.84
C ASP A 159 15.22 12.78 -12.74
N VAL A 160 14.43 13.81 -13.06
CA VAL A 160 13.45 14.44 -12.15
C VAL A 160 12.16 13.64 -11.95
N LYS A 161 12.14 12.35 -12.32
CA LYS A 161 10.98 11.46 -12.13
C LYS A 161 11.37 10.22 -11.33
N GLY A 162 10.42 9.73 -10.53
CA GLY A 162 10.67 8.57 -9.69
C GLY A 162 11.90 8.80 -8.80
N GLY A 163 12.86 7.86 -8.81
CA GLY A 163 14.01 7.81 -7.90
C GLY A 163 14.96 9.01 -7.94
N GLY A 164 15.19 9.62 -9.10
CA GLY A 164 16.21 10.67 -9.25
C GLY A 164 15.82 12.04 -8.72
N ILE A 165 14.54 12.28 -8.41
CA ILE A 165 14.08 13.58 -7.92
C ILE A 165 14.73 14.00 -6.59
N PHE A 166 15.04 13.04 -5.71
CA PHE A 166 15.75 13.34 -4.45
C PHE A 166 17.15 13.88 -4.70
N TYR A 167 17.87 13.31 -5.66
CA TYR A 167 19.21 13.77 -6.02
C TYR A 167 19.15 15.14 -6.69
N ALA A 168 18.23 15.33 -7.63
CA ALA A 168 18.03 16.61 -8.30
C ALA A 168 17.65 17.73 -7.31
N HIS A 169 16.74 17.44 -6.37
CA HIS A 169 16.33 18.37 -5.31
C HIS A 169 17.46 18.71 -4.34
N PHE A 170 18.25 17.71 -3.92
CA PHE A 170 19.44 17.96 -3.09
C PHE A 170 20.46 18.85 -3.83
N LEU A 171 20.74 18.52 -5.09
CA LEU A 171 21.71 19.25 -5.90
C LEU A 171 21.29 20.71 -6.11
N ILE A 172 20.03 20.97 -6.45
CA ILE A 172 19.58 22.34 -6.70
C ILE A 172 19.62 23.19 -5.42
N LYS A 173 19.30 22.61 -4.26
CA LYS A 173 19.42 23.30 -2.95
C LYS A 173 20.86 23.67 -2.64
N LEU A 174 21.79 22.73 -2.87
CA LEU A 174 23.22 22.95 -2.64
C LEU A 174 23.76 24.06 -3.55
N LEU A 175 23.41 24.01 -4.84
CA LEU A 175 23.84 25.01 -5.81
C LEU A 175 23.20 26.39 -5.53
N HIS A 176 21.93 26.42 -5.12
CA HIS A 176 21.29 27.65 -4.69
C HIS A 176 22.04 28.30 -3.53
N HIS A 177 22.39 27.56 -2.48
CA HIS A 177 23.20 28.10 -1.38
C HIS A 177 24.62 28.51 -1.81
N THR A 178 25.16 27.93 -2.88
CA THR A 178 26.52 28.22 -3.34
C THR A 178 26.59 29.50 -4.17
N TYR A 179 25.55 29.76 -4.97
CA TYR A 179 25.54 30.82 -5.98
C TYR A 179 24.53 31.95 -5.70
N CYS A 180 23.62 31.80 -4.73
CA CYS A 180 22.58 32.77 -4.37
C CYS A 180 22.57 33.03 -2.86
#